data_AF-A0A5J4VGW3-F1
#
_entry.id   AF-A0A5J4VGW3-F1
#
_cell.length_a   1.000
_cell.length_b   1.000
_cell.length_c   1.000
_cell.angle_alpha   90.00
_cell.angle_beta   90.00
_cell.angle_gamma   90.00
#
_symmetry.space_group_name_H-M   'P 1'
#
loop_
_entity.id
_entity.type
_entity.pdbx_description
1 polymer ?
#
loop_
_entity_poly.entity_id
_entity_poly.type
_entity_poly.pdbx_seq_one_letter_code
_entity_poly.pdbx_strand_id
1 'polypeptide(L)' 'MSREVNSEQTDVRMLLSCRVHIGNKNANPRMTSYIATRQKTSEHIINLRMTLEKIKFAARIIAEIE' A
#
# COMPACT_ATOMS: atom_id res chain seq x y z
N MET A 1 -12.29 22.60 -16.66
CA MET A 1 -11.91 21.20 -16.96
C MET A 1 -11.54 20.52 -15.64
N SER A 2 -12.55 20.22 -14.80
CA SER A 2 -12.33 19.56 -13.52
C SER A 2 -11.98 18.11 -13.82
N ARG A 3 -10.70 17.74 -13.65
CA ARG A 3 -10.27 16.35 -13.82
C ARG A 3 -10.95 15.54 -12.72
N GLU A 4 -11.88 14.67 -13.07
CA GLU A 4 -12.37 13.63 -12.17
C GLU A 4 -11.17 12.86 -11.65
N VAL A 5 -10.87 13.03 -10.37
CA VAL A 5 -9.77 12.30 -9.75
C VAL A 5 -10.28 10.88 -9.59
N ASN A 6 -9.73 9.96 -10.39
CA ASN A 6 -9.96 8.53 -10.22
C ASN A 6 -9.78 8.18 -8.74
N SER A 7 -10.79 7.56 -8.11
CA SER A 7 -10.82 7.30 -6.66
C SER A 7 -9.55 6.63 -6.17
N GLU A 8 -9.00 5.70 -6.96
CA GLU A 8 -7.76 5.01 -6.64
C GLU A 8 -6.54 5.94 -6.59
N GLN A 9 -6.49 6.98 -7.43
CA GLN A 9 -5.40 7.97 -7.38
C GLN A 9 -5.48 8.83 -6.12
N THR A 10 -6.70 9.13 -5.67
CA THR A 10 -6.91 9.84 -4.40
C THR A 10 -6.43 8.99 -3.23
N ASP A 11 -6.80 7.70 -3.21
CA ASP A 11 -6.39 6.76 -2.15
C ASP A 11 -4.86 6.61 -2.09
N VAL A 12 -4.20 6.46 -3.24
CA VAL A 12 -2.73 6.39 -3.31
C VAL A 12 -2.08 7.67 -2.79
N ARG A 13 -2.63 8.85 -3.11
CA ARG A 13 -2.14 10.13 -2.59
C ARG A 13 -2.26 10.22 -1.06
N MET A 14 -3.37 9.74 -0.50
CA MET A 14 -3.54 9.70 0.95
C MET A 14 -2.52 8.76 1.61
N LEU A 15 -2.34 7.54 1.08
CA LEU A 15 -1.36 6.58 1.58
C LEU A 15 0.08 7.10 1.50
N LEU A 16 0.42 7.81 0.42
CA LEU A 16 1.72 8.45 0.25
C LEU A 16 1.93 9.56 1.29
N SER A 17 0.91 10.39 1.51
CA SER A 17 0.95 11.48 2.49
C SER A 17 1.15 10.97 3.92
N CYS A 18 0.53 9.83 4.25
CA CYS A 18 0.67 9.15 5.54
C CYS A 18 1.97 8.33 5.68
N ARG A 19 2.87 8.35 4.68
CA ARG A 19 4.15 7.62 4.68
C ARG A 19 4.02 6.09 4.88
N VAL A 20 2.90 5.49 4.45
CA VAL A 20 2.62 4.04 4.61
C VAL A 20 3.59 3.16 3.83
N HIS A 21 4.21 3.70 2.77
CA HIS A 21 5.19 3.00 1.94
C HIS A 21 6.55 2.79 2.64
N ILE A 22 6.82 3.49 3.74
CA ILE A 22 8.07 3.36 4.50
C ILE A 22 7.93 2.16 5.45
N GLY A 23 8.60 1.06 5.11
CA GLY A 23 8.66 -0.14 5.92
C GLY A 23 9.84 -0.16 6.89
N ASN A 24 10.05 -1.30 7.54
CA ASN A 24 11.14 -1.49 8.50
C ASN A 24 12.39 -2.09 7.82
N LYS A 25 13.54 -2.01 8.50
CA LYS A 25 14.82 -2.62 8.10
C LYS A 25 14.79 -4.14 8.13
N ASN A 26 14.02 -4.72 9.05
CA ASN A 26 13.89 -6.16 9.21
C ASN A 26 12.58 -6.62 8.57
N ALA A 27 12.68 -7.28 7.41
CA ALA A 27 11.53 -7.86 6.72
C ALA A 27 11.53 -9.39 6.84
N ASN A 28 10.36 -9.97 7.11
CA ASN A 28 10.16 -11.42 7.08
C ASN A 28 10.27 -11.92 5.62
N PRO A 29 10.90 -13.07 5.33
CA PRO A 29 10.96 -13.64 3.98
C PRO A 29 9.61 -13.76 3.27
N ARG A 30 8.51 -13.97 4.00
CA ARG A 30 7.14 -14.01 3.44
C ARG A 30 6.64 -12.65 2.95
N MET A 31 7.26 -11.55 3.38
CA MET A 31 6.91 -10.18 2.98
C MET A 31 7.62 -9.73 1.70
N THR A 32 8.55 -10.53 1.17
CA THR A 32 9.40 -10.16 0.02
C THR A 32 8.59 -9.74 -1.21
N SER A 33 7.45 -10.38 -1.47
CA SER A 33 6.58 -10.05 -2.60
C SER A 33 5.89 -8.68 -2.48
N TYR A 34 5.80 -8.10 -1.29
CA TYR A 34 5.21 -6.78 -1.06
C TYR A 34 6.24 -5.65 -1.06
N ILE A 35 7.53 -5.98 -1.19
CA ILE A 35 8.63 -5.01 -1.18
C ILE A 35 8.94 -4.62 -2.61
N ALA A 36 8.84 -3.33 -2.92
CA ALA A 36 9.15 -2.79 -4.25
C ALA A 36 10.65 -2.57 -4.43
N THR A 37 11.30 -1.99 -3.43
CA THR A 37 12.75 -1.73 -3.45
C THR A 37 13.28 -1.49 -2.04
N ARG A 38 14.59 -1.33 -1.91
CA ARG A 38 15.25 -0.99 -0.65
C ARG A 38 15.89 0.40 -0.75
N GLN A 39 15.59 1.26 0.22
CA GLN A 39 16.12 2.61 0.23
C GLN A 39 17.59 2.64 0.69
N LYS A 40 18.34 3.67 0.30
CA LYS A 40 19.73 3.89 0.74
C LYS A 40 19.88 3.92 2.27
N THR A 41 18.82 4.31 2.97
CA THR A 41 18.65 4.38 4.42
C THR A 41 18.35 3.02 5.08
N SER A 42 18.49 1.91 4.37
CA SER A 42 18.30 0.50 4.80
C SER A 42 16.86 0.02 5.03
N GLU A 43 15.87 0.91 4.94
CA GLU A 43 14.45 0.58 5.06
C GLU A 43 13.88 -0.01 3.77
N HIS A 44 12.91 -0.91 3.91
CA HIS A 44 12.19 -1.51 2.79
C HIS A 44 11.04 -0.62 2.36
N ILE A 45 10.91 -0.38 1.05
CA ILE A 45 9.79 0.37 0.48
C ILE A 45 8.70 -0.62 0.06
N ILE A 46 7.50 -0.42 0.58
CA ILE A 46 6.33 -1.28 0.34
C ILE A 46 5.62 -0.84 -0.94
N ASN A 47 5.13 -1.81 -1.72
CA ASN A 47 4.32 -1.56 -2.91
C ASN A 47 2.90 -1.12 -2.53
N LEU A 48 2.62 0.18 -2.66
CA LEU A 48 1.31 0.77 -2.33
C LEU A 48 0.14 0.23 -3.16
N ARG A 49 0.37 -0.18 -4.41
CA ARG A 49 -0.70 -0.74 -5.24
C ARG A 49 -1.14 -2.10 -4.70
N MET A 50 -0.20 -2.96 -4.33
CA MET A 50 -0.51 -4.23 -3.69
C MET A 50 -1.17 -4.04 -2.31
N THR A 51 -0.76 -3.02 -1.55
CA THR A 51 -1.39 -2.67 -0.27
C THR A 51 -2.87 -2.31 -0.45
N LEU A 52 -3.21 -1.48 -1.45
CA LEU A 52 -4.60 -1.13 -1.73
C LEU A 52 -5.44 -2.33 -2.16
N GLU A 53 -4.90 -3.23 -2.98
CA GLU A 53 -5.62 -4.45 -3.37
C GLU A 53 -5.89 -5.36 -2.17
N LYS A 54 -4.96 -5.46 -1.22
CA LYS A 54 -5.17 -6.21 0.03
C LYS A 54 -6.21 -5.57 0.93
N ILE A 55 -6.24 -4.24 1.03
CA ILE A 55 -7.27 -3.52 1.80
C ILE A 55 -8.65 -3.75 1.17
N LYS A 56 -8.78 -3.63 -0.16
CA LYS A 56 -10.04 -3.90 -0.88
C LYS A 56 -10.50 -5.35 -0.68
N PHE A 57 -9.58 -6.31 -0.72
CA PHE A 57 -9.89 -7.72 -0.46
C PHE A 57 -10.37 -7.96 0.98
N ALA A 58 -9.69 -7.38 1.96
CA ALA A 58 -10.09 -7.48 3.37
C ALA A 58 -11.49 -6.86 3.61
N ALA A 59 -11.77 -5.70 2.99
CA ALA A 59 -13.08 -5.05 3.08
C ALA A 59 -14.21 -5.93 2.52
N ARG A 60 -13.98 -6.64 1.42
CA ARG A 60 -14.95 -7.60 0.86
C ARG A 60 -15.23 -8.74 1.84
N ILE A 61 -14.19 -9.33 2.43
CA ILE A 61 -14.36 -10.40 3.41
C ILE A 61 -15.18 -9.93 4.61
N ILE A 62 -14.89 -8.72 5.12
CA ILE A 62 -15.62 -8.17 6.28
C ILE A 62 -17.10 -7.95 5.91
N ALA A 63 -17.38 -7.36 4.75
CA ALA A 63 -18.74 -7.11 4.29
C ALA A 63 -19.54 -8.40 4.01
N GLU A 64 -18.88 -9.52 3.77
CA GLU A 64 -19.52 -10.84 3.56
C GLU A 64 -19.86 -11.55 4.89
N ILE A 65 -19.23 -11.13 5.99
CA ILE A 65 -19.45 -11.73 7.33
C ILE A 65 -20.62 -11.06 8.06
N GLU A 66 -20.97 -9.82 7.70
CA GLU A 66 -22.12 -9.10 8.26
C GLU A 66 -23.48 -9.57 7.74
#